data_AF-A0A5E6MFU7-F1
#
_entry.id   AF-A0A5E6MFU7-F1
#
_cell.length_a   1.000
_cell.length_b   1.000
_cell.length_c   1.000
_cell.angle_alpha   90.00
_cell.angle_beta   90.00
_cell.angle_gamma   90.00
#
_symmetry.space_group_name_H-M   'P 1'
#
loop_
_entity.id
_entity.type
_entity.pdbx_description
1 polymer ?
#
loop_
_entity_poly.entity_id
_entity_poly.type
_entity_poly.pdbx_seq_one_letter_code
_entity_poly.pdbx_strand_id
1 'polypeptide(L)'
;MYSRAVGVPIHSADDILAALRDHPEWRRDLLKALLADPLEVEEIRKKLLSRELLALPETFAAAEEARKADSKAVWEAIGRLTERFEAAEEARKADSKAVWEAIGRLTERFEAAEEARKADSKAVWEAIGRLTERFEAAEEARREDRRAVWEAIEKLTEKVGRLEEAQERTSATLRAFMDATEKRLHGIELELDFFAGKSMEIDARKKLGNYLRTKVRKIRRCEEDVVDSLIDTALESGLLSEEEGDELGEADALIAGKDRETGELTCVAVEVSKTVDKHDVERALRRSKIFLKASRAAISRNAPEFLQVFPRPPEKAYALVVGRRITEGARQEAKRKGVLFAKYTNGHDREGG
;
A
#
# COMPACT_ATOMS: atom_id res chain seq x y z
N MET A 1 51.54 -147.19 -100.23
CA MET A 1 50.52 -146.45 -101.00
C MET A 1 50.97 -145.00 -101.10
N TYR A 2 51.12 -144.52 -102.34
CA TYR A 2 51.80 -143.29 -102.78
C TYR A 2 50.95 -142.02 -102.59
N SER A 3 51.58 -140.85 -102.46
CA SER A 3 51.24 -139.70 -103.31
C SER A 3 52.37 -138.66 -103.41
N ARG A 4 52.53 -138.09 -104.60
CA ARG A 4 53.64 -137.23 -105.08
C ARG A 4 53.80 -135.93 -104.30
N ALA A 5 55.06 -135.55 -104.05
CA ALA A 5 55.48 -134.18 -103.74
C ALA A 5 56.16 -133.57 -104.97
N VAL A 6 55.76 -132.35 -105.34
CA VAL A 6 56.47 -131.49 -106.31
C VAL A 6 56.98 -130.30 -105.49
N GLY A 7 58.30 -130.09 -105.47
CA GLY A 7 58.91 -128.98 -104.74
C GLY A 7 58.60 -127.63 -105.40
N VAL A 8 58.32 -126.62 -104.57
CA VAL A 8 58.21 -125.21 -105.00
C VAL A 8 59.60 -124.58 -104.82
N PRO A 9 60.26 -124.06 -105.88
CA PRO A 9 61.54 -123.38 -105.75
C PRO A 9 61.37 -122.00 -105.08
N ILE A 10 62.13 -121.73 -104.01
CA ILE A 10 62.10 -120.48 -103.22
C ILE A 10 63.37 -119.68 -103.52
N HIS A 11 63.25 -118.40 -103.90
CA HIS A 11 64.39 -117.54 -104.27
C HIS A 11 64.52 -116.26 -103.42
N SER A 12 63.47 -115.87 -102.68
CA SER A 12 63.44 -114.67 -101.83
C SER A 12 62.54 -114.82 -100.58
N ALA A 13 62.64 -113.89 -99.64
CA ALA A 13 61.76 -113.85 -98.47
C ALA A 13 60.30 -113.57 -98.85
N ASP A 14 60.05 -112.83 -99.93
CA ASP A 14 58.70 -112.59 -100.45
C ASP A 14 58.09 -113.87 -101.03
N ASP A 15 58.90 -114.75 -101.63
CA ASP A 15 58.44 -116.07 -102.09
C ASP A 15 58.00 -116.95 -100.91
N ILE A 16 58.70 -116.86 -99.77
CA ILE A 16 58.29 -117.55 -98.53
C ILE A 16 56.95 -116.99 -98.06
N LEU A 17 56.79 -115.66 -98.00
CA LEU A 17 55.54 -115.04 -97.58
C LEU A 17 54.38 -115.35 -98.55
N ALA A 18 54.64 -115.41 -99.85
CA ALA A 18 53.67 -115.82 -100.86
C ALA A 18 53.28 -117.29 -100.71
N ALA A 19 54.25 -118.20 -100.55
CA ALA A 19 54.00 -119.61 -100.30
C ALA A 19 53.21 -119.83 -98.99
N LEU A 20 53.49 -119.08 -97.93
CA LEU A 20 52.73 -119.12 -96.68
C LEU A 20 51.33 -118.48 -96.77
N ARG A 21 51.02 -117.74 -97.84
CA ARG A 21 49.66 -117.27 -98.14
C ARG A 21 48.87 -118.33 -98.89
N ASP A 22 49.49 -118.98 -99.88
CA ASP A 22 48.87 -120.04 -100.69
C ASP A 22 48.73 -121.36 -99.91
N HIS A 23 49.67 -121.64 -99.00
CA HIS A 23 49.70 -122.79 -98.11
C HIS A 23 49.79 -122.35 -96.64
N PRO A 24 48.69 -121.84 -96.05
CA PRO A 24 48.67 -121.34 -94.67
C PRO A 24 48.98 -122.43 -93.63
N GLU A 25 48.76 -123.70 -93.97
CA GLU A 25 49.17 -124.86 -93.16
C GLU A 25 50.68 -124.87 -92.86
N TRP A 26 51.51 -124.38 -93.78
CA TRP A 26 52.96 -124.34 -93.62
C TRP A 26 53.45 -123.30 -92.61
N ARG A 27 52.62 -122.32 -92.23
CA ARG A 27 53.02 -121.30 -91.25
C ARG A 27 53.40 -121.90 -89.91
N ARG A 28 52.64 -122.90 -89.47
CA ARG A 28 52.86 -123.54 -88.18
C ARG A 28 54.15 -124.37 -88.19
N ASP A 29 54.43 -125.01 -89.31
CA ASP A 29 55.65 -125.80 -89.48
C ASP A 29 56.88 -124.91 -89.63
N LEU A 30 56.78 -123.79 -90.36
CA LEU A 30 57.83 -122.78 -90.44
C LEU A 30 58.08 -122.10 -89.09
N LEU A 31 57.04 -121.75 -88.34
CA LEU A 31 57.17 -121.25 -86.97
C LEU A 31 57.85 -122.28 -86.07
N LYS A 32 57.47 -123.56 -86.14
CA LYS A 32 58.16 -124.61 -85.39
C LYS A 32 59.64 -124.74 -85.77
N ALA A 33 59.98 -124.59 -87.05
CA ALA A 33 61.36 -124.66 -87.51
C ALA A 33 62.18 -123.44 -87.04
N LEU A 34 61.68 -122.22 -87.22
CA LEU A 34 62.30 -120.97 -86.72
C LEU A 34 62.41 -120.94 -85.19
N LEU A 35 61.50 -121.61 -84.49
CA LEU A 35 61.50 -121.71 -83.03
C LEU A 35 62.20 -122.97 -82.50
N ALA A 36 62.83 -123.77 -83.38
CA ALA A 36 63.56 -124.98 -82.97
C ALA A 36 64.94 -124.66 -82.39
N ASP A 37 65.57 -123.56 -82.82
CA ASP A 37 66.85 -123.09 -82.30
C ASP A 37 66.64 -122.06 -81.15
N PRO A 38 67.05 -122.36 -79.91
CA PRO A 38 66.93 -121.44 -78.78
C PRO A 38 67.63 -120.09 -78.98
N LEU A 39 68.68 -120.02 -79.80
CA LEU A 39 69.43 -118.78 -80.05
C LEU A 39 68.66 -117.81 -80.94
N GLU A 40 68.03 -118.30 -82.01
CA GLU A 40 67.20 -117.48 -82.91
C GLU A 40 65.94 -116.97 -82.21
N VAL A 41 65.32 -117.80 -81.35
CA VAL A 41 64.17 -117.40 -80.52
C VAL A 41 64.50 -116.21 -79.63
N GLU A 42 65.69 -116.18 -79.03
CA GLU A 42 66.10 -115.09 -78.13
C GLU A 42 66.41 -113.80 -78.90
N GLU A 43 66.93 -113.89 -80.13
CA GLU A 43 67.16 -112.73 -80.98
C GLU A 43 65.85 -112.13 -81.50
N ILE A 44 64.90 -112.98 -81.90
CA ILE A 44 63.52 -112.58 -82.25
C ILE A 44 62.83 -111.93 -81.04
N ARG A 45 62.98 -112.52 -79.83
CA ARG A 45 62.44 -111.96 -78.59
C ARG A 45 63.00 -110.57 -78.29
N LYS A 46 64.31 -110.36 -78.40
CA LYS A 46 64.94 -109.04 -78.14
C LYS A 46 64.49 -107.94 -79.09
N LYS A 47 64.24 -108.28 -80.37
CA LYS A 47 63.75 -107.32 -81.37
C LYS A 47 62.26 -106.99 -81.21
N LEU A 48 61.44 -107.97 -80.82
CA LEU A 48 59.99 -107.78 -80.60
C LEU A 48 59.65 -107.19 -79.23
N LEU A 49 60.35 -107.60 -78.17
CA LEU A 49 60.17 -107.12 -76.80
C LEU A 49 61.33 -106.19 -76.45
N SER A 50 61.26 -104.96 -76.97
CA SER A 50 62.20 -103.90 -76.62
C SER A 50 62.15 -103.60 -75.11
N ARG A 51 63.24 -103.07 -74.55
CA ARG A 51 63.26 -102.67 -73.12
C ARG A 51 62.13 -101.72 -72.74
N GLU A 52 61.70 -100.86 -73.65
CA GLU A 52 60.57 -99.94 -73.46
C GLU A 52 59.24 -100.69 -73.36
N LEU A 53 58.99 -101.67 -74.24
CA LEU A 53 57.78 -102.50 -74.20
C LEU A 53 57.75 -103.40 -72.96
N LEU A 54 58.91 -103.85 -72.48
CA LEU A 54 59.05 -104.61 -71.23
C LEU A 54 58.83 -103.74 -69.97
N ALA A 55 59.15 -102.44 -70.03
CA ALA A 55 58.98 -101.48 -68.91
C ALA A 55 57.61 -100.80 -68.88
N LEU A 56 56.83 -100.88 -69.97
CA LEU A 56 55.49 -100.28 -70.07
C LEU A 56 54.53 -100.69 -68.93
N PRO A 57 54.52 -101.96 -68.46
CA PRO A 57 53.71 -102.33 -67.30
C PRO A 57 54.11 -101.58 -66.03
N GLU A 58 55.41 -101.33 -65.82
CA GLU A 58 55.92 -100.62 -64.64
C GLU A 58 55.61 -99.12 -64.73
N THR A 59 55.76 -98.50 -65.91
CA THR A 59 55.43 -97.08 -66.09
C THR A 59 53.93 -96.83 -65.97
N PHE A 60 53.09 -97.73 -66.51
CA PHE A 60 51.65 -97.68 -66.33
C PHE A 60 51.25 -97.90 -64.87
N ALA A 61 51.91 -98.83 -64.16
CA ALA A 61 51.70 -99.02 -62.73
C ALA A 61 52.08 -97.77 -61.92
N ALA A 62 53.20 -97.12 -62.23
CA ALA A 62 53.63 -95.89 -61.59
C ALA A 62 52.67 -94.72 -61.86
N ALA A 63 52.18 -94.58 -63.10
CA ALA A 63 51.19 -93.56 -63.47
C ALA A 63 49.83 -93.80 -62.78
N GLU A 64 49.41 -95.06 -62.65
CA GLU A 64 48.18 -95.43 -61.95
C GLU A 64 48.31 -95.19 -60.43
N GLU A 65 49.47 -95.46 -59.83
CA GLU A 65 49.74 -95.11 -58.43
C GLU A 65 49.77 -93.58 -58.20
N ALA A 66 50.37 -92.81 -59.11
CA ALA A 66 50.34 -91.35 -59.06
C ALA A 66 48.89 -90.82 -59.17
N ARG A 67 48.10 -91.36 -60.11
CA ARG A 67 46.68 -91.02 -60.24
C ARG A 67 45.88 -91.36 -58.99
N LYS A 68 46.14 -92.50 -58.36
CA LYS A 68 45.51 -92.87 -57.08
C LYS A 68 45.91 -91.90 -55.97
N ALA A 69 47.17 -91.47 -55.92
CA ALA A 69 47.65 -90.49 -54.95
C ALA A 69 47.00 -89.11 -55.15
N ASP A 70 46.91 -88.62 -56.39
CA ASP A 70 46.22 -87.36 -56.71
C ASP A 70 44.73 -87.45 -56.41
N SER A 71 44.09 -88.56 -56.78
CA SER A 71 42.70 -88.84 -56.43
C SER A 71 42.50 -88.77 -54.91
N LYS A 72 43.40 -89.39 -54.13
CA LYS A 72 43.38 -89.32 -52.67
C LYS A 72 43.55 -87.88 -52.16
N ALA A 73 44.49 -87.11 -52.71
CA ALA A 73 44.72 -85.72 -52.31
C ALA A 73 43.52 -84.82 -52.63
N VAL A 74 42.85 -85.05 -53.76
CA VAL A 74 41.60 -84.38 -54.14
C VAL A 74 40.49 -84.74 -53.17
N TRP A 75 40.34 -86.02 -52.80
CA TRP A 75 39.36 -86.43 -51.80
C TRP A 75 39.63 -85.81 -50.42
N GLU A 76 40.90 -85.71 -50.00
CA GLU A 76 41.28 -85.02 -48.76
C GLU A 76 41.03 -83.51 -48.81
N ALA A 77 41.23 -82.86 -49.97
CA ALA A 77 40.93 -81.45 -50.15
C ALA A 77 39.41 -81.18 -50.16
N ILE A 78 38.63 -82.05 -50.81
CA ILE A 78 37.17 -82.04 -50.77
C ILE A 78 36.69 -82.21 -49.32
N GLY A 79 37.23 -83.19 -48.58
CA GLY A 79 36.91 -83.40 -47.17
C GLY A 79 37.14 -82.14 -46.32
N ARG A 80 38.32 -81.51 -46.45
CA ARG A 80 38.63 -80.26 -45.74
C ARG A 80 37.72 -79.10 -46.14
N LEU A 81 37.31 -79.00 -47.40
CA LEU A 81 36.39 -77.96 -47.85
C LEU A 81 35.00 -78.18 -47.29
N THR A 82 34.53 -79.43 -47.27
CA THR A 82 33.25 -79.82 -46.66
C THR A 82 33.24 -79.49 -45.17
N GLU A 83 34.29 -79.85 -44.42
CA GLU A 83 34.42 -79.50 -42.99
C GLU A 83 34.38 -77.98 -42.76
N ARG A 84 35.09 -77.20 -43.60
CA ARG A 84 35.07 -75.74 -43.52
C ARG A 84 33.70 -75.14 -43.85
N PHE A 85 32.99 -75.72 -44.82
CA PHE A 85 31.66 -75.28 -45.20
C PHE A 85 30.66 -75.56 -44.07
N GLU A 86 30.70 -76.76 -43.49
CA GLU A 86 29.87 -77.13 -42.33
C GLU A 86 30.16 -76.19 -41.13
N ALA A 87 31.43 -75.92 -40.82
CA ALA A 87 31.79 -74.98 -39.77
C ALA A 87 31.29 -73.54 -40.05
N ALA A 88 31.35 -73.09 -41.30
CA ALA A 88 30.82 -71.78 -41.69
C ALA A 88 29.29 -71.72 -41.63
N GLU A 89 28.61 -72.80 -41.98
CA GLU A 89 27.15 -72.90 -41.87
C GLU A 89 26.70 -72.87 -40.41
N GLU A 90 27.39 -73.60 -39.53
CA GLU A 90 27.12 -73.59 -38.09
C GLU A 90 27.41 -72.21 -37.47
N ALA A 91 28.50 -71.55 -37.86
CA ALA A 91 28.76 -70.16 -37.44
C ALA A 91 27.65 -69.21 -37.90
N ARG A 92 27.18 -69.33 -39.15
CA ARG A 92 26.07 -68.53 -39.67
C ARG A 92 24.75 -68.80 -38.94
N LYS A 93 24.46 -70.04 -38.57
CA LYS A 93 23.28 -70.39 -37.75
C LYS A 93 23.39 -69.79 -36.35
N ALA A 94 24.58 -69.83 -35.75
CA ALA A 94 24.84 -69.21 -34.45
C ALA A 94 24.67 -67.69 -34.50
N ASP A 95 25.23 -67.01 -35.51
CA ASP A 95 25.07 -65.56 -35.72
C ASP A 95 23.61 -65.19 -35.95
N SER A 96 22.90 -65.95 -36.79
CA SER A 96 21.46 -65.76 -37.02
C SER A 96 20.67 -65.88 -35.72
N LYS A 97 20.96 -66.89 -34.90
CA LYS A 97 20.34 -67.06 -33.58
C LYS A 97 20.65 -65.87 -32.66
N ALA A 98 21.90 -65.41 -32.61
CA ALA A 98 22.31 -64.27 -31.81
C ALA A 98 21.61 -62.97 -32.24
N VAL A 99 21.42 -62.78 -33.55
CA VAL A 99 20.65 -61.64 -34.10
C VAL A 99 19.19 -61.72 -33.66
N TRP A 100 18.56 -62.89 -33.75
CA TRP A 100 17.17 -63.06 -33.29
C TRP A 100 17.01 -62.81 -31.80
N GLU A 101 17.95 -63.28 -30.97
CA GLU A 101 17.95 -62.99 -29.53
C GLU A 101 18.16 -61.49 -29.26
N ALA A 102 19.04 -60.81 -30.00
CA ALA A 102 19.26 -59.38 -29.87
C ALA A 102 18.02 -58.56 -30.26
N ILE A 103 17.35 -58.96 -31.35
CA ILE A 103 16.07 -58.38 -31.77
C ILE A 103 15.03 -58.59 -30.68
N GLY A 104 14.90 -59.81 -30.12
CA GLY A 104 13.98 -60.10 -29.02
C GLY A 104 14.20 -59.19 -27.81
N ARG A 105 15.45 -59.05 -27.35
CA ARG A 105 15.81 -58.15 -26.24
C ARG A 105 15.50 -56.68 -26.57
N LEU A 106 15.70 -56.24 -27.81
CA LEU A 106 15.40 -54.87 -28.21
C LEU A 106 13.90 -54.61 -28.21
N THR A 107 13.10 -55.58 -28.69
CA THR A 107 11.64 -55.51 -28.65
C THR A 107 11.13 -55.42 -27.20
N GLU A 108 11.62 -56.29 -26.31
CA GLU A 108 11.25 -56.24 -24.88
C GLU A 108 11.61 -54.89 -24.23
N ARG A 109 12.80 -54.35 -24.54
CA ARG A 109 13.22 -53.03 -24.04
C ARG A 109 12.35 -51.90 -24.59
N PHE A 110 11.91 -52.00 -25.85
CA PHE A 110 11.04 -51.02 -26.47
C PHE A 110 9.65 -51.04 -25.83
N GLU A 111 9.06 -52.21 -25.65
CA GLU A 111 7.77 -52.38 -24.98
C GLU A 111 7.82 -51.85 -23.53
N ALA A 112 8.88 -52.17 -22.78
CA ALA A 112 9.08 -51.65 -21.44
C ALA A 112 9.21 -50.12 -21.42
N ALA A 113 9.90 -49.52 -22.38
CA ALA A 113 10.04 -48.07 -22.51
C ALA A 113 8.72 -47.40 -22.89
N GLU A 114 7.90 -48.04 -23.73
CA GLU A 114 6.58 -47.53 -24.11
C GLU A 114 5.63 -47.54 -22.91
N GLU A 115 5.60 -48.63 -22.14
CA GLU A 115 4.79 -48.72 -20.92
C GLU A 115 5.25 -47.73 -19.84
N ALA A 116 6.57 -47.56 -19.64
CA ALA A 116 7.10 -46.52 -18.77
C ALA A 116 6.64 -45.12 -19.21
N ARG A 117 6.70 -44.82 -20.52
CA ARG A 117 6.24 -43.55 -21.07
C ARG A 117 4.73 -43.32 -20.87
N LYS A 118 3.91 -44.36 -21.02
CA LYS A 118 2.46 -44.28 -20.74
C LYS A 118 2.19 -44.01 -19.26
N ALA A 119 2.93 -44.67 -18.37
CA ALA A 119 2.84 -44.44 -16.93
C ALA A 119 3.24 -43.01 -16.55
N ASP A 120 4.35 -42.51 -17.10
CA ASP A 120 4.80 -41.12 -16.88
C ASP A 120 3.77 -40.11 -17.40
N SER A 121 3.22 -40.34 -18.60
CA SER A 121 2.17 -39.49 -19.18
C SER A 121 0.94 -39.45 -18.25
N LYS A 122 0.50 -40.60 -17.73
CA LYS A 122 -0.62 -40.65 -16.78
C LYS A 122 -0.30 -39.90 -15.48
N ALA A 123 0.91 -40.08 -14.93
CA ALA A 123 1.34 -39.38 -13.71
C ALA A 123 1.36 -37.85 -13.91
N VAL A 124 1.79 -37.38 -15.09
CA VAL A 124 1.76 -35.96 -15.44
C VAL A 124 0.33 -35.44 -15.49
N TRP A 125 -0.59 -36.16 -16.13
CA TRP A 125 -2.01 -35.76 -16.18
C TRP A 125 -2.65 -35.69 -14.79
N GLU A 126 -2.36 -36.65 -13.91
CA GLU A 126 -2.83 -36.62 -12.53
C GLU A 126 -2.23 -35.45 -11.74
N ALA A 127 -0.95 -35.14 -11.94
CA ALA A 127 -0.29 -34.01 -11.30
C ALA A 127 -0.88 -32.67 -11.77
N ILE A 128 -1.17 -32.54 -13.07
CA ILE A 128 -1.88 -31.39 -13.64
C ILE A 128 -3.27 -31.28 -13.02
N GLY A 129 -4.04 -32.37 -12.95
CA GLY A 129 -5.36 -32.38 -12.33
C GLY A 129 -5.34 -31.88 -10.88
N ARG A 130 -4.43 -32.41 -10.06
CA ARG A 130 -4.25 -31.96 -8.66
C ARG A 130 -3.85 -30.50 -8.56
N LEU A 131 -3.04 -30.00 -9.50
CA LEU A 131 -2.63 -28.59 -9.51
C LEU A 131 -3.81 -27.68 -9.88
N THR A 132 -4.62 -28.08 -10.85
CA THR A 132 -5.84 -27.38 -11.25
C THR A 132 -6.81 -27.28 -10.07
N GLU A 133 -7.10 -28.40 -9.38
CA GLU A 133 -7.98 -28.41 -8.20
C GLU A 133 -7.46 -27.48 -7.09
N ARG A 134 -6.14 -27.51 -6.81
CA ARG A 134 -5.51 -26.60 -5.83
C ARG A 134 -5.62 -25.14 -6.25
N PHE A 135 -5.50 -24.86 -7.54
CA PHE A 135 -5.61 -23.51 -8.06
C PHE A 135 -7.04 -22.98 -7.95
N GLU A 136 -8.03 -23.81 -8.29
CA GLU A 136 -9.45 -23.47 -8.15
C GLU A 136 -9.83 -23.20 -6.69
N ALA A 137 -9.43 -24.08 -5.78
CA ALA A 137 -9.64 -23.90 -4.35
C ALA A 137 -8.97 -22.62 -3.80
N ALA A 138 -7.75 -22.31 -4.26
CA ALA A 138 -7.05 -21.09 -3.88
C ALA A 138 -7.74 -19.83 -4.42
N GLU A 139 -8.29 -19.89 -5.63
CA GLU A 139 -9.00 -18.75 -6.22
C GLU A 139 -10.39 -18.54 -5.59
N GLU A 140 -11.06 -19.62 -5.17
CA GLU A 140 -12.29 -19.55 -4.38
C GLU A 140 -12.03 -18.93 -3.00
N ALA A 141 -11.02 -19.41 -2.27
CA ALA A 141 -10.61 -18.81 -1.00
C ALA A 141 -10.28 -17.31 -1.14
N ARG A 142 -9.57 -16.92 -2.20
CA ARG A 142 -9.32 -15.51 -2.51
C ARG A 142 -10.59 -14.71 -2.81
N ARG A 143 -11.60 -15.31 -3.44
CA ARG A 143 -12.89 -14.63 -3.66
C ARG A 143 -13.63 -14.41 -2.34
N GLU A 144 -13.62 -15.40 -1.45
CA GLU A 144 -14.20 -15.27 -0.12
C GLU A 144 -13.50 -14.20 0.72
N ASP A 145 -12.16 -14.20 0.74
CA ASP A 145 -11.36 -13.18 1.42
C ASP A 145 -11.66 -11.79 0.87
N ARG A 146 -11.71 -11.62 -0.46
CA ARG A 146 -12.07 -10.34 -1.09
C ARG A 146 -13.47 -9.88 -0.68
N ARG A 147 -14.43 -10.79 -0.58
CA ARG A 147 -15.80 -10.46 -0.15
C ARG A 147 -15.82 -10.03 1.32
N ALA A 148 -15.13 -10.76 2.20
CA ALA A 148 -15.03 -10.41 3.62
C ALA A 148 -14.38 -9.04 3.82
N VAL A 149 -13.34 -8.72 3.03
CA VAL A 149 -12.70 -7.39 3.05
C VAL A 149 -13.67 -6.30 2.60
N TRP A 150 -14.43 -6.52 1.53
CA TRP A 150 -15.44 -5.54 1.08
C TRP A 150 -16.53 -5.29 2.11
N GLU A 151 -17.06 -6.34 2.74
CA GLU A 151 -18.05 -6.21 3.82
C GLU A 151 -17.48 -5.47 5.04
N ALA A 152 -16.19 -5.69 5.35
CA ALA A 152 -15.51 -4.97 6.43
C ALA A 152 -15.33 -3.47 6.09
N ILE A 153 -14.97 -3.16 4.85
CA ILE A 153 -14.85 -1.78 4.35
C ILE A 153 -16.21 -1.06 4.40
N GLU A 154 -17.28 -1.72 3.97
CA GLU A 154 -18.63 -1.15 4.02
C GLU A 154 -19.05 -0.82 5.47
N LYS A 155 -18.87 -1.78 6.40
CA LYS A 155 -19.14 -1.55 7.84
C LYS A 155 -18.27 -0.44 8.43
N LEU A 156 -17.00 -0.35 8.02
CA LEU A 156 -16.11 0.71 8.48
C LEU A 156 -16.56 2.08 7.94
N THR A 157 -16.95 2.14 6.67
CA THR A 157 -17.45 3.35 6.01
C THR A 157 -18.71 3.86 6.71
N GLU A 158 -19.64 2.96 7.04
CA GLU A 158 -20.83 3.31 7.82
C GLU A 158 -20.49 3.85 9.22
N LYS A 159 -19.54 3.22 9.93
CA LYS A 159 -19.08 3.69 11.24
C LYS A 159 -18.43 5.06 11.16
N VAL A 160 -17.62 5.32 10.14
CA VAL A 160 -16.99 6.63 9.92
C VAL A 160 -18.06 7.70 9.66
N GLY A 161 -19.04 7.42 8.80
CA GLY A 161 -20.16 8.35 8.57
C GLY A 161 -20.95 8.68 9.84
N ARG A 162 -21.25 7.66 10.67
CA ARG A 162 -21.91 7.87 11.97
C ARG A 162 -21.06 8.71 12.95
N LEU A 163 -19.73 8.55 12.92
CA LEU A 163 -18.81 9.35 13.75
C LEU A 163 -18.74 10.81 13.27
N GLU A 164 -18.72 11.04 11.96
CA GLU A 164 -18.76 12.38 11.38
C GLU A 164 -20.06 13.12 11.79
N GLU A 165 -21.22 12.47 11.68
CA GLU A 165 -22.49 13.05 12.13
C GLU A 165 -22.50 13.35 13.63
N ALA A 166 -21.97 12.44 14.46
CA ALA A 166 -21.89 12.65 15.90
C ALA A 166 -20.97 13.82 16.24
N GLN A 167 -19.82 13.94 15.55
CA GLN A 167 -18.88 15.04 15.71
C GLN A 167 -19.50 16.39 15.30
N GLU A 168 -20.26 16.42 14.21
CA GLU A 168 -20.95 17.62 13.77
C GLU A 168 -22.01 18.07 14.79
N ARG A 169 -22.81 17.13 15.31
CA ARG A 169 -23.78 17.41 16.38
C ARG A 169 -23.11 17.97 17.63
N THR A 170 -22.02 17.34 18.10
CA THR A 170 -21.26 17.84 19.25
C THR A 170 -20.69 19.23 19.00
N SER A 171 -20.14 19.48 17.82
CA SER A 171 -19.59 20.79 17.45
C SER A 171 -20.67 21.88 17.42
N ALA A 172 -21.86 21.56 16.90
CA ALA A 172 -23.00 22.46 16.91
C ALA A 172 -23.50 22.76 18.33
N THR A 173 -23.62 21.73 19.19
CA THR A 173 -24.00 21.91 20.59
C THR A 173 -22.99 22.77 21.35
N LEU A 174 -21.69 22.55 21.15
CA LEU A 174 -20.65 23.36 21.78
C LEU A 174 -20.72 24.83 21.34
N ARG A 175 -20.92 25.11 20.05
CA ARG A 175 -21.11 26.49 19.56
C ARG A 175 -22.33 27.15 20.20
N ALA A 176 -23.46 26.46 20.25
CA ALA A 176 -24.68 26.97 20.87
C ALA A 176 -24.48 27.24 22.38
N PHE A 177 -23.77 26.34 23.07
CA PHE A 177 -23.44 26.52 24.48
C PHE A 177 -22.51 27.73 24.69
N MET A 178 -21.49 27.92 23.84
CA MET A 178 -20.57 29.05 23.93
C MET A 178 -21.31 30.38 23.70
N ASP A 179 -22.15 30.47 22.68
CA ASP A 179 -22.96 31.67 22.39
C ASP A 179 -23.94 31.99 23.52
N ALA A 180 -24.62 30.98 24.07
CA ALA A 180 -25.51 31.17 25.22
C ALA A 180 -24.74 31.60 26.48
N THR A 181 -23.55 31.06 26.70
CA THR A 181 -22.69 31.42 27.84
C THR A 181 -22.17 32.84 27.69
N GLU A 182 -21.72 33.24 26.50
CA GLU A 182 -21.25 34.59 26.20
C GLU A 182 -22.36 35.62 26.43
N LYS A 183 -23.57 35.38 25.90
CA LYS A 183 -24.74 36.24 26.14
C LYS A 183 -25.08 36.35 27.62
N ARG A 184 -25.04 35.25 28.36
CA ARG A 184 -25.34 35.25 29.80
C ARG A 184 -24.27 36.00 30.60
N LEU A 185 -22.99 35.81 30.27
CA LEU A 185 -21.89 36.54 30.91
C LEU A 185 -21.96 38.03 30.62
N HIS A 186 -22.27 38.42 29.37
CA HIS A 186 -22.47 39.82 29.02
C HIS A 186 -23.65 40.45 29.78
N GLY A 187 -24.76 39.71 29.93
CA GLY A 187 -25.89 40.16 30.76
C GLY A 187 -25.49 40.38 32.23
N ILE A 188 -24.73 39.46 32.81
CA ILE A 188 -24.20 39.59 34.18
C ILE A 188 -23.26 40.79 34.30
N GLU A 189 -22.39 41.01 33.30
CA GLU A 189 -21.46 42.15 33.28
C GLU A 189 -22.22 43.49 33.30
N LEU A 190 -23.26 43.63 32.48
CA LEU A 190 -24.11 44.83 32.44
C LEU A 190 -24.84 45.07 33.78
N GLU A 191 -25.41 44.01 34.38
CA GLU A 191 -26.05 44.11 35.69
C GLU A 191 -25.06 44.52 36.78
N LEU A 192 -23.85 43.92 36.80
CA LEU A 192 -22.80 44.27 37.75
C LEU A 192 -22.35 45.72 37.60
N ASP A 193 -22.21 46.22 36.37
CA ASP A 193 -21.85 47.62 36.12
C ASP A 193 -22.94 48.58 36.61
N PHE A 194 -24.22 48.24 36.40
CA PHE A 194 -25.35 48.99 36.94
C PHE A 194 -25.36 49.00 38.48
N PHE A 195 -25.20 47.84 39.12
CA PHE A 195 -25.15 47.75 40.58
C PHE A 195 -23.92 48.47 41.17
N ALA A 196 -22.77 48.40 40.51
CA ALA A 196 -21.58 49.14 40.89
C ALA A 196 -21.79 50.65 40.83
N GLY A 197 -22.52 51.15 39.81
CA GLY A 197 -22.95 52.54 39.69
C GLY A 197 -23.84 52.98 40.85
N LYS A 198 -24.95 52.27 41.08
CA LYS A 198 -25.88 52.57 42.19
C LYS A 198 -25.20 52.51 43.56
N SER A 199 -24.35 51.51 43.80
CA SER A 199 -23.61 51.41 45.07
C SER A 199 -22.69 52.61 45.26
N MET A 200 -22.03 53.08 44.20
CA MET A 200 -21.15 54.25 44.25
C MET A 200 -21.93 55.54 44.52
N GLU A 201 -23.09 55.72 43.89
CA GLU A 201 -23.99 56.85 44.18
C GLU A 201 -24.42 56.86 45.65
N ILE A 202 -24.90 55.73 46.18
CA ILE A 202 -25.33 55.60 47.58
C ILE A 202 -24.18 55.95 48.54
N ASP A 203 -22.99 55.40 48.30
CA ASP A 203 -21.83 55.62 49.15
C ASP A 203 -21.31 57.07 49.05
N ALA A 204 -21.29 57.64 47.84
CA ALA A 204 -20.93 59.04 47.63
C ALA A 204 -21.91 59.97 48.35
N ARG A 205 -23.22 59.69 48.27
CA ARG A 205 -24.31 60.40 48.95
C ARG A 205 -24.14 60.39 50.48
N LYS A 206 -23.74 59.26 51.07
CA LYS A 206 -23.45 59.16 52.52
C LYS A 206 -22.21 59.95 52.93
N LYS A 207 -21.22 60.09 52.04
CA LYS A 207 -19.91 60.69 52.31
C LYS A 207 -19.75 62.13 51.79
N LEU A 208 -20.83 62.79 51.35
CA LEU A 208 -20.80 64.15 50.78
C LEU A 208 -20.09 65.17 51.67
N GLY A 209 -20.25 65.03 52.99
CA GLY A 209 -19.53 65.86 53.96
C GLY A 209 -18.01 65.80 53.81
N ASN A 210 -17.44 64.65 53.45
CA ASN A 210 -15.99 64.49 53.27
C ASN A 210 -15.48 65.25 52.04
N TYR A 211 -16.24 65.22 50.95
CA TYR A 211 -15.85 65.85 49.69
C TYR A 211 -15.97 67.38 49.73
N LEU A 212 -16.94 67.91 50.47
CA LEU A 212 -17.25 69.35 50.49
C LEU A 212 -16.65 70.11 51.68
N ARG A 213 -16.11 69.42 52.70
CA ARG A 213 -15.56 70.03 53.93
C ARG A 213 -14.57 71.17 53.68
N THR A 214 -13.82 71.14 52.58
CA THR A 214 -12.82 72.16 52.23
C THR A 214 -13.45 73.47 51.76
N LYS A 215 -14.68 73.45 51.22
CA LYS A 215 -15.35 74.63 50.63
C LYS A 215 -16.66 75.00 51.30
N VAL A 216 -17.39 74.05 51.88
CA VAL A 216 -18.70 74.25 52.49
C VAL A 216 -18.73 73.73 53.93
N ARG A 217 -19.30 74.50 54.84
CA ARG A 217 -19.52 74.17 56.25
C ARG A 217 -21.02 74.03 56.56
N LYS A 218 -21.35 73.39 57.68
CA LYS A 218 -22.75 73.16 58.13
C LYS A 218 -23.62 72.55 57.02
N ILE A 219 -23.06 71.53 56.35
CA ILE A 219 -23.68 70.82 55.24
C ILE A 219 -24.96 70.15 55.74
N ARG A 220 -26.07 70.42 55.05
CA ARG A 220 -27.36 69.76 55.19
C ARG A 220 -27.78 69.27 53.82
N ARG A 221 -28.07 67.98 53.70
CA ARG A 221 -28.65 67.41 52.49
C ARG A 221 -30.11 67.85 52.40
N CYS A 222 -30.57 68.19 51.20
CA CYS A 222 -31.99 68.35 50.95
C CYS A 222 -32.59 66.96 50.76
N GLU A 223 -33.61 66.64 51.57
CA GLU A 223 -34.41 65.43 51.39
C GLU A 223 -35.32 65.59 50.17
N GLU A 224 -35.76 64.47 49.61
CA GLU A 224 -36.47 64.40 48.32
C GLU A 224 -37.78 65.20 48.35
N ASP A 225 -38.54 65.09 49.43
CA ASP A 225 -39.77 65.87 49.69
C ASP A 225 -39.54 67.39 49.66
N VAL A 226 -38.41 67.85 50.21
CA VAL A 226 -38.04 69.27 50.20
C VAL A 226 -37.62 69.73 48.80
N VAL A 227 -37.01 68.85 48.00
CA VAL A 227 -36.60 69.15 46.62
C VAL A 227 -37.82 69.22 45.71
N ASP A 228 -38.77 68.31 45.83
CA ASP A 228 -40.00 68.30 45.02
C ASP A 228 -40.81 69.57 45.29
N SER A 229 -41.03 69.89 46.57
CA SER A 229 -41.72 71.12 46.98
C SER A 229 -41.02 72.40 46.48
N LEU A 230 -39.68 72.39 46.45
CA LEU A 230 -38.89 73.48 45.89
C LEU A 230 -39.13 73.64 44.38
N ILE A 231 -39.13 72.54 43.64
CA ILE A 231 -39.34 72.53 42.19
C ILE A 231 -40.75 73.03 41.88
N ASP A 232 -41.77 72.47 42.53
CA ASP A 232 -43.17 72.88 42.35
C ASP A 232 -43.36 74.37 42.60
N THR A 233 -42.84 74.87 43.72
CA THR A 233 -42.93 76.31 44.07
C THR A 233 -42.29 77.19 43.00
N ALA A 234 -41.18 76.72 42.40
CA ALA A 234 -40.45 77.46 41.39
C ALA A 234 -41.12 77.37 40.00
N LEU A 235 -41.74 76.25 39.65
CA LEU A 235 -42.57 76.08 38.45
C LEU A 235 -43.83 76.95 38.53
N GLU A 236 -44.55 76.91 39.66
CA GLU A 236 -45.72 77.76 39.92
C GLU A 236 -45.39 79.27 39.89
N SER A 237 -44.11 79.63 40.09
CA SER A 237 -43.66 81.01 40.00
C SER A 237 -43.31 81.45 38.59
N GLY A 238 -43.31 80.51 37.63
CA GLY A 238 -42.83 80.72 36.27
C GLY A 238 -41.32 81.02 36.20
N LEU A 239 -40.59 80.84 37.30
CA LEU A 239 -39.15 81.03 37.34
C LEU A 239 -38.42 79.82 36.79
N LEU A 240 -38.90 78.60 37.01
CA LEU A 240 -38.40 77.41 36.31
C LEU A 240 -39.33 77.01 35.17
N SER A 241 -38.75 76.46 34.10
CA SER A 241 -39.49 75.64 33.14
C SER A 241 -39.61 74.19 33.64
N GLU A 242 -40.58 73.44 33.11
CA GLU A 242 -40.71 71.98 33.36
C GLU A 242 -39.37 71.26 33.13
N GLU A 243 -38.70 71.54 32.01
CA GLU A 243 -37.39 70.96 31.69
C GLU A 243 -36.30 71.30 32.73
N GLU A 244 -36.29 72.52 33.28
CA GLU A 244 -35.35 72.90 34.34
C GLU A 244 -35.71 72.21 35.67
N GLY A 245 -37.00 72.02 35.96
CA GLY A 245 -37.49 71.27 37.12
C GLY A 245 -37.05 69.81 37.08
N ASP A 246 -37.32 69.13 35.96
CA ASP A 246 -36.89 67.75 35.71
C ASP A 246 -35.37 67.61 35.82
N GLU A 247 -34.61 68.52 35.18
CA GLU A 247 -33.14 68.48 35.23
C GLU A 247 -32.62 68.64 36.67
N LEU A 248 -33.28 69.42 37.52
CA LEU A 248 -32.92 69.57 38.93
C LEU A 248 -33.29 68.33 39.76
N GLY A 249 -34.47 67.74 39.53
CA GLY A 249 -34.94 66.54 40.23
C GLY A 249 -34.05 65.32 40.00
N GLU A 250 -33.43 65.23 38.82
CA GLU A 250 -32.50 64.17 38.48
C GLU A 250 -31.08 64.32 39.10
N ALA A 251 -30.82 65.34 39.91
CA ALA A 251 -29.53 65.54 40.57
C ALA A 251 -29.21 64.42 41.59
N ASP A 252 -27.95 63.97 41.67
CA ASP A 252 -27.60 62.89 42.61
C ASP A 252 -27.69 63.32 44.08
N ALA A 253 -27.34 64.57 44.35
CA ALA A 253 -27.62 65.19 45.63
C ALA A 253 -27.67 66.70 45.52
N LEU A 254 -28.59 67.29 46.30
CA LEU A 254 -28.69 68.72 46.53
C LEU A 254 -28.38 69.02 47.99
N ILE A 255 -27.56 70.04 48.21
CA ILE A 255 -27.01 70.36 49.52
C ILE A 255 -27.17 71.84 49.81
N ALA A 256 -27.61 72.15 51.02
CA ALA A 256 -27.53 73.46 51.62
C ALA A 256 -26.34 73.55 52.58
N GLY A 257 -25.65 74.69 52.60
CA GLY A 257 -24.59 74.91 53.55
C GLY A 257 -24.16 76.36 53.63
N LYS A 258 -23.00 76.58 54.21
CA LYS A 258 -22.36 77.89 54.26
C LYS A 258 -21.00 77.85 53.60
N ASP A 259 -20.71 78.85 52.78
CA ASP A 259 -19.38 79.01 52.23
C ASP A 259 -18.35 79.11 53.36
N ARG A 260 -17.23 78.41 53.21
CA ARG A 260 -16.20 78.34 54.25
C ARG A 260 -15.43 79.64 54.42
N GLU A 261 -15.29 80.44 53.36
CA GLU A 261 -14.51 81.67 53.33
C GLU A 261 -15.39 82.87 53.71
N THR A 262 -16.58 83.01 53.11
CA THR A 262 -17.47 84.17 53.34
C THR A 262 -18.50 83.94 54.44
N GLY A 263 -18.85 82.68 54.74
CA GLY A 263 -19.88 82.34 55.73
C GLY A 263 -21.33 82.50 55.22
N GLU A 264 -21.50 82.92 53.97
CA GLU A 264 -22.79 83.10 53.30
C GLU A 264 -23.47 81.76 52.99
N LEU A 265 -24.79 81.77 52.85
CA LEU A 265 -25.54 80.58 52.49
C LEU A 265 -25.24 80.20 51.04
N THR A 266 -24.93 78.92 50.81
CA THR A 266 -24.61 78.39 49.50
C THR A 266 -25.35 77.08 49.26
N CYS A 267 -25.72 76.85 48.01
CA CYS A 267 -26.29 75.60 47.57
C CYS A 267 -25.26 74.80 46.74
N VAL A 268 -25.32 73.48 46.76
CA VAL A 268 -24.42 72.62 45.98
C VAL A 268 -25.24 71.56 45.27
N ALA A 269 -25.02 71.43 43.95
CA ALA A 269 -25.50 70.29 43.19
C ALA A 269 -24.36 69.30 42.96
N VAL A 270 -24.64 68.02 43.16
CA VAL A 270 -23.67 66.93 43.09
C VAL A 270 -24.07 65.95 42.00
N GLU A 271 -23.09 65.54 41.21
CA GLU A 271 -23.17 64.44 40.24
C GLU A 271 -22.14 63.37 40.59
N VAL A 272 -22.52 62.11 40.48
CA VAL A 272 -21.67 60.95 40.77
C VAL A 272 -21.56 60.09 39.53
N SER A 273 -20.32 59.81 39.10
CA SER A 273 -20.06 59.00 37.92
C SER A 273 -18.84 58.12 38.11
N LYS A 274 -18.88 56.87 37.64
CA LYS A 274 -17.72 55.94 37.67
C LYS A 274 -16.52 56.59 36.98
N THR A 275 -16.74 57.21 35.83
CA THR A 275 -15.75 57.94 35.04
C THR A 275 -16.32 59.29 34.66
N VAL A 276 -15.83 60.35 35.29
CA VAL A 276 -16.30 61.71 35.05
C VAL A 276 -15.84 62.19 33.67
N ASP A 277 -16.81 62.45 32.80
CA ASP A 277 -16.61 63.02 31.47
C ASP A 277 -17.01 64.51 31.42
N LYS A 278 -16.95 65.10 30.22
CA LYS A 278 -17.29 66.52 30.04
C LYS A 278 -18.78 66.79 30.32
N HIS A 279 -19.66 65.86 29.98
CA HIS A 279 -21.10 65.99 30.19
C HIS A 279 -21.45 65.98 31.67
N ASP A 280 -20.79 65.15 32.48
CA ASP A 280 -20.96 65.11 33.94
C ASP A 280 -20.63 66.48 34.58
N VAL A 281 -19.55 67.12 34.13
CA VAL A 281 -19.15 68.46 34.58
C VAL A 281 -20.20 69.51 34.20
N GLU A 282 -20.75 69.42 33.00
CA GLU A 282 -21.77 70.34 32.51
C GLU A 282 -23.11 70.15 33.21
N ARG A 283 -23.52 68.90 33.47
CA ARG A 283 -24.70 68.56 34.26
C ARG A 283 -24.61 69.14 35.67
N ALA A 284 -23.51 68.89 36.37
CA ALA A 284 -23.30 69.42 37.72
C ALA A 284 -23.41 70.95 37.75
N LEU A 285 -22.83 71.62 36.75
CA LEU A 285 -22.89 73.07 36.65
C LEU A 285 -24.30 73.57 36.37
N ARG A 286 -25.02 72.99 35.40
CA ARG A 286 -26.40 73.40 35.07
C ARG A 286 -27.30 73.22 36.27
N ARG A 287 -27.30 72.03 36.88
CA ARG A 287 -28.07 71.72 38.09
C ARG A 287 -27.76 72.65 39.26
N SER A 288 -26.50 73.04 39.45
CA SER A 288 -26.14 74.02 40.51
C SER A 288 -26.78 75.39 40.29
N LYS A 289 -26.88 75.85 39.04
CA LYS A 289 -27.47 77.14 38.68
C LYS A 289 -28.99 77.11 38.82
N ILE A 290 -29.61 76.02 38.35
CA ILE A 290 -31.04 75.80 38.51
C ILE A 290 -31.39 75.72 39.99
N PHE A 291 -30.59 75.01 40.79
CA PHE A 291 -30.82 74.92 42.23
C PHE A 291 -30.73 76.28 42.94
N LEU A 292 -29.79 77.14 42.55
CA LEU A 292 -29.69 78.51 43.06
C LEU A 292 -30.94 79.33 42.74
N LYS A 293 -31.39 79.24 41.48
CA LYS A 293 -32.58 79.94 40.96
C LYS A 293 -33.84 79.49 41.72
N ALA A 294 -34.04 78.18 41.85
CA ALA A 294 -35.14 77.58 42.59
C ALA A 294 -35.11 77.99 44.07
N SER A 295 -33.94 77.89 44.71
CA SER A 295 -33.77 78.23 46.14
C SER A 295 -34.15 79.68 46.43
N ARG A 296 -33.78 80.61 45.56
CA ARG A 296 -34.13 82.03 45.69
C ARG A 296 -35.63 82.27 45.50
N ALA A 297 -36.24 81.55 44.56
CA ALA A 297 -37.68 81.62 44.31
C ALA A 297 -38.50 81.18 45.54
N ALA A 298 -38.19 80.00 46.08
CA ALA A 298 -38.94 79.45 47.22
C ALA A 298 -38.86 80.34 48.47
N ILE A 299 -37.69 80.93 48.75
CA ILE A 299 -37.51 81.81 49.91
C ILE A 299 -38.26 83.14 49.70
N SER A 300 -38.27 83.67 48.48
CA SER A 300 -39.01 84.89 48.16
C SER A 300 -40.53 84.70 48.31
N ARG A 301 -41.02 83.47 48.17
CA ARG A 301 -42.43 83.10 48.39
C ARG A 301 -42.73 82.63 49.82
N ASN A 302 -41.75 82.69 50.72
CA ASN A 302 -41.89 82.32 52.13
C ASN A 302 -42.36 80.86 52.34
N ALA A 303 -41.89 79.94 51.48
CA ALA A 303 -42.18 78.52 51.59
C ALA A 303 -41.65 77.95 52.92
N PRO A 304 -42.52 77.49 53.84
CA PRO A 304 -42.14 77.18 55.22
C PRO A 304 -41.20 75.97 55.34
N GLU A 305 -41.32 74.98 54.47
CA GLU A 305 -40.43 73.81 54.40
C GLU A 305 -38.99 74.24 54.06
N PHE A 306 -38.86 75.26 53.21
CA PHE A 306 -37.57 75.68 52.66
C PHE A 306 -36.80 76.63 53.58
N LEU A 307 -37.49 77.40 54.43
CA LEU A 307 -36.87 78.30 55.40
C LEU A 307 -36.05 77.56 56.47
N GLN A 308 -36.38 76.30 56.75
CA GLN A 308 -35.62 75.47 57.69
C GLN A 308 -34.24 75.09 57.13
N VAL A 309 -34.17 74.88 55.82
CA VAL A 309 -32.96 74.51 55.08
C VAL A 309 -32.15 75.74 54.69
N PHE A 310 -32.81 76.77 54.15
CA PHE A 310 -32.25 78.07 53.80
C PHE A 310 -33.06 79.21 54.46
N PRO A 311 -32.61 79.75 55.61
CA PRO A 311 -33.32 80.82 56.28
C PRO A 311 -33.27 82.17 55.54
N ARG A 312 -32.37 82.29 54.54
CA ARG A 312 -32.21 83.44 53.64
C ARG A 312 -31.75 82.95 52.26
N PRO A 313 -31.98 83.73 51.19
CA PRO A 313 -31.57 83.34 49.84
C PRO A 313 -30.08 83.01 49.75
N PRO A 314 -29.70 81.85 49.16
CA PRO A 314 -28.29 81.54 48.96
C PRO A 314 -27.66 82.52 47.96
N GLU A 315 -26.41 82.89 48.25
CA GLU A 315 -25.68 83.90 47.48
C GLU A 315 -25.01 83.31 46.24
N LYS A 316 -24.54 82.08 46.35
CA LYS A 316 -23.89 81.36 45.25
C LYS A 316 -24.15 79.87 45.31
N ALA A 317 -23.84 79.20 44.19
CA ALA A 317 -23.90 77.76 44.07
C ALA A 317 -22.53 77.17 43.74
N TYR A 318 -22.29 75.96 44.24
CA TYR A 318 -21.19 75.12 43.80
C TYR A 318 -21.72 73.93 42.99
N ALA A 319 -20.95 73.53 42.00
CA ALA A 319 -21.13 72.28 41.29
C ALA A 319 -20.05 71.30 41.75
N LEU A 320 -20.43 70.07 42.08
CA LEU A 320 -19.51 69.01 42.46
C LEU A 320 -19.72 67.79 41.57
N VAL A 321 -18.63 67.28 41.00
CA VAL A 321 -18.58 65.96 40.38
C VAL A 321 -17.76 65.02 41.26
N VAL A 322 -18.29 63.84 41.56
CA VAL A 322 -17.62 62.80 42.34
C VAL A 322 -17.38 61.59 41.45
N GLY A 323 -16.12 61.17 41.31
CA GLY A 323 -15.81 60.03 40.44
C GLY A 323 -14.56 59.24 40.80
N ARG A 324 -14.48 57.96 40.39
CA ARG A 324 -13.24 57.18 40.58
C ARG A 324 -12.11 57.70 39.70
N ARG A 325 -12.48 58.13 38.50
CA ARG A 325 -11.58 58.70 37.48
C ARG A 325 -12.25 59.91 36.85
N ILE A 326 -11.44 60.80 36.31
CA ILE A 326 -11.88 61.95 35.51
C ILE A 326 -11.07 61.96 34.23
N THR A 327 -11.73 62.15 33.09
CA THR A 327 -11.06 62.30 31.80
C THR A 327 -10.28 63.62 31.75
N GLU A 328 -9.23 63.71 30.93
CA GLU A 328 -8.43 64.93 30.84
C GLU A 328 -9.26 66.13 30.33
N GLY A 329 -10.12 65.89 29.34
CA GLY A 329 -11.06 66.91 28.85
C GLY A 329 -12.01 67.42 29.93
N ALA A 330 -12.59 66.51 30.73
CA ALA A 330 -13.45 66.89 31.86
C ALA A 330 -12.69 67.66 32.95
N ARG A 331 -11.44 67.28 33.22
CA ARG A 331 -10.59 67.96 34.20
C ARG A 331 -10.31 69.41 33.80
N GLN A 332 -10.01 69.64 32.52
CA GLN A 332 -9.80 70.99 31.99
C GLN A 332 -11.11 71.81 32.01
N GLU A 333 -12.22 71.18 31.62
CA GLU A 333 -13.55 71.80 31.65
C GLU A 333 -13.96 72.21 33.07
N ALA A 334 -13.77 71.32 34.05
CA ALA A 334 -14.11 71.56 35.44
C ALA A 334 -13.30 72.74 36.01
N LYS A 335 -11.99 72.79 35.73
CA LYS A 335 -11.14 73.93 36.12
C LYS A 335 -11.61 75.23 35.48
N ARG A 336 -11.92 75.22 34.18
CA ARG A 336 -12.38 76.40 33.44
C ARG A 336 -13.70 76.94 33.97
N LYS A 337 -14.64 76.05 34.30
CA LYS A 337 -16.00 76.39 34.73
C LYS A 337 -16.16 76.50 36.25
N GLY A 338 -15.10 76.25 37.03
CA GLY A 338 -15.14 76.29 38.50
C GLY A 338 -15.94 75.15 39.14
N VAL A 339 -16.09 74.01 38.45
CA VAL A 339 -16.74 72.81 38.98
C VAL A 339 -15.74 72.04 39.85
N LEU A 340 -16.14 71.69 41.06
CA LEU A 340 -15.32 70.93 41.98
C LEU A 340 -15.28 69.46 41.55
N PHE A 341 -14.10 68.86 41.56
CA PHE A 341 -13.95 67.41 41.39
C PHE A 341 -13.46 66.78 42.69
N ALA A 342 -14.14 65.72 43.13
CA ALA A 342 -13.69 64.87 44.21
C ALA A 342 -13.49 63.43 43.73
N LYS A 343 -12.34 62.85 44.08
CA LYS A 343 -12.10 61.44 43.81
C LYS A 343 -12.93 60.60 44.79
N TYR A 344 -13.76 59.71 44.26
CA TYR A 344 -14.48 58.72 45.06
C TYR A 344 -13.49 57.77 45.74
N THR A 345 -13.66 57.56 47.04
CA THR A 345 -12.84 56.63 47.84
C THR A 345 -13.74 55.79 48.72
N ASN A 346 -13.75 54.46 48.57
CA ASN A 346 -14.62 53.60 49.38
C ASN A 346 -14.01 53.07 50.68
N GLY A 347 -12.92 53.66 51.19
CA GLY A 347 -12.23 53.21 52.41
C GLY A 347 -11.52 51.84 52.30
N HIS A 348 -11.95 50.99 51.36
CA HIS A 348 -11.32 49.73 50.97
C HIS A 348 -10.43 49.84 49.72
N ASP A 349 -10.27 51.03 49.16
CA ASP A 349 -9.25 51.28 48.14
C ASP A 349 -7.88 51.27 48.86
N ARG A 350 -7.39 50.07 49.19
CA ARG A 350 -5.95 49.86 49.34
C ARG A 350 -5.33 50.36 48.07
N GLU A 351 -4.42 51.33 48.21
CA GLU A 351 -3.47 51.68 47.17
C GLU A 351 -2.75 50.39 46.77
N GLY A 352 -3.20 49.79 45.66
CA GLY A 352 -2.47 48.75 44.96
C GLY A 352 -1.48 49.44 44.05
N GLY A 353 -0.20 49.29 44.36
CA GLY A 353 0.91 49.59 43.46
C GLY A 353 1.01 48.63 42.29
#